data_AF-A0A3N0Y6S9-F1
#
_entry.id   AF-A0A3N0Y6S9-F1
#
_cell.length_a   1.000
_cell.length_b   1.000
_cell.length_c   1.000
_cell.angle_alpha   90.00
_cell.angle_beta   90.00
_cell.angle_gamma   90.00
#
_symmetry.space_group_name_H-M   'P 1'
#
loop_
_entity.id
_entity.type
_entity.pdbx_description
1 polymer ?
#
loop_
_entity_poly.entity_id
_entity_poly.type
_entity_poly.pdbx_seq_one_letter_code
_entity_poly.pdbx_strand_id
1 'polypeptide(L)'
;MQELKRLMAMKLGPLNWYRVKGLLHREGCRREHHEWDHRDNADYREAVLELANVVKAAFPVRVEATKLNDCLQEKGESVRAHYYRLYELFNRHSGMPEPNVRGADPSLLECHLSSWFTRGLRDDIMRGMKAGLVGWKDTRLADLLTYAMHVEEQLEEAKEAEAKRAAEAEKQIFTKDRLAAAKREKARAKSDIELQLALFTNDSCLGSCPTDC
;
A
#
# COMPACT_ATOMS: atom_id res chain seq x y z
N MET A 1 -34.05 44.46 -6.13
CA MET A 1 -33.45 43.11 -6.23
C MET A 1 -32.34 43.04 -5.18
N GLN A 2 -32.45 42.14 -4.20
CA GLN A 2 -31.61 42.13 -2.99
C GLN A 2 -30.13 41.86 -3.31
N GLU A 3 -29.25 42.60 -2.64
CA GLU A 3 -27.81 42.61 -2.85
C GLU A 3 -27.18 41.22 -2.76
N LEU A 4 -27.48 40.47 -1.69
CA LEU A 4 -26.99 39.11 -1.47
C LEU A 4 -27.43 38.14 -2.56
N LYS A 5 -28.70 38.22 -2.99
CA LYS A 5 -29.24 37.40 -4.08
C LYS A 5 -28.52 37.67 -5.40
N ARG A 6 -28.26 38.93 -5.73
CA ARG A 6 -27.54 39.30 -6.97
C ARG A 6 -26.09 38.80 -6.91
N LEU A 7 -25.43 38.96 -5.77
CA LEU A 7 -24.04 38.56 -5.59
C LEU A 7 -23.89 37.03 -5.65
N MET A 8 -24.78 36.29 -4.99
CA MET A 8 -24.79 34.83 -5.02
C MET A 8 -25.17 34.26 -6.39
N ALA A 9 -26.18 34.80 -7.06
CA ALA A 9 -26.53 34.37 -8.41
C ALA A 9 -25.38 34.60 -9.40
N MET A 10 -24.60 35.68 -9.22
CA MET A 10 -23.42 35.97 -10.03
C MET A 10 -22.25 35.02 -9.71
N LYS A 11 -22.02 34.66 -8.44
CA LYS A 11 -20.88 33.85 -8.02
C LYS A 11 -21.09 32.35 -8.14
N LEU A 12 -22.27 31.86 -7.77
CA LEU A 12 -22.61 30.44 -7.85
C LEU A 12 -23.14 30.05 -9.24
N GLY A 13 -23.62 31.03 -10.00
CA GLY A 13 -24.38 30.82 -11.22
C GLY A 13 -25.86 30.49 -10.93
N PRO A 14 -26.74 30.69 -11.92
CA PRO A 14 -28.19 30.59 -11.73
C PRO A 14 -28.64 29.20 -11.28
N LEU A 15 -28.04 28.12 -11.79
CA LEU A 15 -28.41 26.74 -11.45
C LEU A 15 -28.10 26.36 -9.99
N ASN A 16 -26.94 26.77 -9.48
CA ASN A 16 -26.52 26.49 -8.11
C ASN A 16 -27.24 27.38 -7.10
N TRP A 17 -27.62 28.60 -7.50
CA TRP A 17 -28.39 29.51 -6.67
C TRP A 17 -29.75 28.91 -6.23
N TYR A 18 -30.43 28.15 -7.10
CA TYR A 18 -31.69 27.48 -6.74
C TYR A 18 -31.55 26.48 -5.58
N ARG A 19 -30.36 25.91 -5.37
CA ARG A 19 -30.09 24.99 -4.24
C ARG A 19 -29.97 25.70 -2.89
N VAL A 20 -29.65 26.99 -2.90
CA VAL A 20 -29.40 27.81 -1.71
C VAL A 20 -30.60 28.70 -1.39
N LYS A 21 -31.26 29.24 -2.43
CA LYS A 21 -32.33 30.23 -2.28
C LYS A 21 -33.46 29.76 -1.36
N GLY A 22 -33.93 28.53 -1.53
CA GLY A 22 -35.06 27.98 -0.75
C GLY A 22 -34.75 27.69 0.72
N LEU A 23 -33.49 27.85 1.14
CA LEU A 23 -33.02 27.59 2.50
C LEU A 23 -32.75 28.87 3.30
N LEU A 24 -32.91 30.05 2.68
CA LEU A 24 -32.71 31.34 3.32
C LEU A 24 -34.00 31.81 3.98
N HIS A 25 -33.96 32.09 5.28
CA HIS A 25 -35.10 32.65 6.01
C HIS A 25 -35.27 34.15 5.73
N ARG A 26 -34.18 34.85 5.40
CA ARG A 26 -34.16 36.30 5.16
C ARG A 26 -33.66 36.68 3.76
N GLU A 27 -34.50 36.46 2.75
CA GLU A 27 -34.30 37.01 1.40
C GLU A 27 -34.62 38.52 1.42
N GLY A 28 -33.84 39.40 2.04
CA GLY A 28 -34.28 40.81 2.17
C GLY A 28 -33.26 41.80 2.72
N CYS A 29 -32.26 41.31 3.45
CA CYS A 29 -31.34 42.14 4.19
C CYS A 29 -30.41 42.93 3.25
N ARG A 30 -30.17 44.20 3.60
CA ARG A 30 -29.17 45.07 2.97
C ARG A 30 -28.24 45.61 4.04
N ARG A 31 -27.03 45.98 3.65
CA ARG A 31 -26.14 46.72 4.55
C ARG A 31 -26.68 48.13 4.77
N GLU A 32 -26.87 48.54 6.02
CA GLU A 32 -27.45 49.83 6.38
C GLU A 32 -26.39 50.88 6.74
N HIS A 33 -25.23 50.42 7.23
CA HIS A 33 -24.12 51.29 7.61
C HIS A 33 -22.81 50.90 6.89
N HIS A 34 -21.92 51.86 6.67
CA HIS A 34 -20.67 51.63 5.96
C HIS A 34 -19.69 50.76 6.77
N GLU A 35 -19.63 50.97 8.10
CA GLU A 35 -18.85 50.14 9.02
C GLU A 35 -19.54 48.79 9.28
N TRP A 36 -18.80 47.70 9.09
CA TRP A 36 -19.32 46.33 9.23
C TRP A 36 -19.87 46.01 10.63
N ASP A 37 -19.16 46.44 11.67
CA ASP A 37 -19.49 46.14 13.07
C ASP A 37 -20.52 47.11 13.69
N HIS A 38 -21.01 48.08 12.92
CA HIS A 38 -22.05 48.99 13.39
C HIS A 38 -23.32 48.21 13.80
N ARG A 39 -24.03 48.70 14.82
CA ARG A 39 -25.22 48.03 15.36
C ARG A 39 -26.32 47.86 14.31
N ASP A 40 -26.49 48.84 13.42
CA ASP A 40 -27.52 48.84 12.37
C ASP A 40 -27.26 47.75 11.30
N ASN A 41 -26.07 47.16 11.27
CA ASN A 41 -25.74 46.03 10.39
C ASN A 41 -25.97 44.66 11.04
N ALA A 42 -26.48 44.57 12.28
CA ALA A 42 -26.63 43.30 13.00
C ALA A 42 -27.42 42.24 12.20
N ASP A 43 -28.59 42.62 11.67
CA ASP A 43 -29.43 41.73 10.86
C ASP A 43 -28.76 41.31 9.55
N TYR A 44 -27.96 42.21 8.96
CA TYR A 44 -27.20 41.90 7.75
C TYR A 44 -26.08 40.89 8.04
N ARG A 45 -25.38 41.01 9.18
CA ARG A 45 -24.35 40.05 9.60
C ARG A 45 -24.94 38.67 9.87
N GLU A 46 -26.07 38.60 10.56
CA GLU A 46 -26.79 37.33 10.77
C GLU A 46 -27.17 36.68 9.44
N ALA A 47 -27.73 37.44 8.50
CA ALA A 47 -28.10 36.93 7.18
C ALA A 47 -26.89 36.39 6.39
N VAL A 48 -25.72 37.03 6.52
CA VAL A 48 -24.47 36.54 5.89
C VAL A 48 -23.98 35.24 6.53
N LEU A 49 -24.05 35.12 7.86
CA LEU A 49 -23.68 33.89 8.59
C LEU A 49 -24.62 32.73 8.23
N GLU A 50 -25.92 32.99 8.20
CA GLU A 50 -26.93 32.02 7.76
C GLU A 50 -26.64 31.56 6.33
N LEU A 51 -26.44 32.50 5.41
CA LEU A 51 -26.09 32.19 4.02
C LEU A 51 -24.82 31.34 3.92
N ALA A 52 -23.78 31.65 4.70
CA ALA A 52 -22.55 30.86 4.72
C ALA A 52 -22.81 29.41 5.18
N ASN A 53 -23.65 29.21 6.19
CA ASN A 53 -24.02 27.89 6.68
C ASN A 53 -24.87 27.12 5.65
N VAL A 54 -25.82 27.79 5.02
CA VAL A 54 -26.65 27.20 3.95
C VAL A 54 -25.78 26.79 2.75
N VAL A 55 -24.83 27.64 2.33
CA VAL A 55 -23.91 27.30 1.24
C VAL A 55 -23.05 26.09 1.60
N LYS A 56 -22.51 26.02 2.82
CA LYS A 56 -21.76 24.84 3.30
C LYS A 56 -22.61 23.57 3.30
N ALA A 57 -23.89 23.67 3.67
CA ALA A 57 -24.82 22.55 3.65
C ALA A 57 -25.21 22.12 2.23
N ALA A 58 -25.47 23.08 1.32
CA ALA A 58 -25.88 22.83 -0.06
C ALA A 58 -24.72 22.29 -0.93
N PHE A 59 -23.49 22.64 -0.58
CA PHE A 59 -22.27 22.20 -1.26
C PHE A 59 -21.35 21.50 -0.25
N PRO A 60 -21.68 20.26 0.15
CA PRO A 60 -20.85 19.51 1.07
C PRO A 60 -19.47 19.32 0.46
N VAL A 61 -18.46 19.32 1.31
CA VAL A 61 -17.07 19.02 0.95
C VAL A 61 -17.04 17.68 0.21
N ARG A 62 -16.42 17.68 -0.98
CA ARG A 62 -16.24 16.48 -1.80
C ARG A 62 -14.76 16.17 -1.91
N VAL A 63 -14.41 14.92 -1.65
CA VAL A 63 -13.07 14.43 -1.90
C VAL A 63 -12.80 14.45 -3.40
N GLU A 64 -11.68 15.06 -3.81
CA GLU A 64 -11.22 15.06 -5.20
C GLU A 64 -10.67 13.67 -5.56
N ALA A 65 -11.56 12.70 -5.75
CA ALA A 65 -11.22 11.28 -5.90
C ALA A 65 -10.27 11.00 -7.07
N THR A 66 -10.31 11.81 -8.13
CA THR A 66 -9.40 11.71 -9.28
C THR A 66 -7.94 11.84 -8.88
N LYS A 67 -7.62 12.68 -7.89
CA LYS A 67 -6.25 12.85 -7.38
C LYS A 67 -5.81 11.67 -6.51
N LEU A 68 -6.74 10.98 -5.86
CA LEU A 68 -6.44 9.89 -4.93
C LEU A 68 -6.40 8.52 -5.59
N ASN A 69 -7.14 8.32 -6.70
CA ASN A 69 -7.26 7.01 -7.34
C ASN A 69 -5.92 6.43 -7.81
N ASP A 70 -4.94 7.28 -8.12
CA ASP A 70 -3.61 6.87 -8.60
C ASP A 70 -2.61 6.67 -7.46
N CYS A 71 -3.01 6.89 -6.20
CA CYS A 71 -2.17 6.66 -5.04
C CYS A 71 -2.15 5.16 -4.70
N LEU A 72 -1.41 4.38 -5.51
CA LEU A 72 -1.16 2.95 -5.30
C LEU A 72 0.19 2.73 -4.63
N GLN A 73 0.32 1.70 -3.81
CA GLN A 73 1.57 1.31 -3.16
C GLN A 73 2.58 0.85 -4.21
N GLU A 74 3.74 1.49 -4.25
CA GLU A 74 4.79 1.19 -5.21
C GLU A 74 5.52 -0.11 -4.88
N LYS A 75 6.23 -0.67 -5.88
CA LYS A 75 7.00 -1.90 -5.69
C LYS A 75 8.18 -1.62 -4.75
N GLY A 76 8.17 -2.25 -3.57
CA GLY A 76 9.19 -2.05 -2.54
C GLY A 76 8.91 -0.87 -1.60
N GLU A 77 7.81 -0.13 -1.80
CA GLU A 77 7.32 0.83 -0.83
C GLU A 77 6.70 0.09 0.36
N SER A 78 7.08 0.47 1.58
CA SER A 78 6.49 -0.11 2.79
C SER A 78 5.04 0.34 2.96
N VAL A 79 4.24 -0.47 3.65
CA VAL A 79 2.85 -0.12 3.99
C VAL A 79 2.76 1.24 4.69
N ARG A 80 3.70 1.50 5.59
CA ARG A 80 3.76 2.76 6.35
C ARG A 80 4.06 3.96 5.44
N ALA A 81 5.02 3.83 4.53
CA ALA A 81 5.35 4.91 3.58
C ALA A 81 4.16 5.23 2.66
N HIS A 82 3.50 4.19 2.14
CA HIS A 82 2.30 4.32 1.34
C HIS A 82 1.18 5.04 2.10
N TYR A 83 0.93 4.65 3.36
CA TYR A 83 -0.08 5.28 4.20
C TYR A 83 0.19 6.78 4.40
N TYR A 84 1.44 7.18 4.71
CA TYR A 84 1.77 8.59 4.90
C TYR A 84 1.56 9.41 3.62
N ARG A 85 2.01 8.89 2.47
CA ARG A 85 1.80 9.54 1.18
C ARG A 85 0.32 9.70 0.84
N LEU A 86 -0.47 8.65 1.07
CA LEU A 86 -1.92 8.71 0.91
C LEU A 86 -2.56 9.73 1.85
N TYR A 87 -2.17 9.74 3.12
CA TYR A 87 -2.71 10.64 4.13
C TYR A 87 -2.42 12.12 3.80
N GLU A 88 -1.20 12.45 3.37
CA GLU A 88 -0.84 13.79 2.92
C GLU A 88 -1.66 14.22 1.70
N LEU A 89 -1.80 13.33 0.72
CA LEU A 89 -2.58 13.59 -0.49
C LEU A 89 -4.07 13.75 -0.17
N PHE A 90 -4.59 12.91 0.73
CA PHE A 90 -5.95 12.97 1.22
C PHE A 90 -6.23 14.29 1.94
N ASN A 91 -5.37 14.73 2.84
CA ASN A 91 -5.55 16.01 3.54
C ASN A 91 -5.47 17.21 2.59
N ARG A 92 -4.64 17.12 1.54
CA ARG A 92 -4.54 18.18 0.53
C ARG A 92 -5.78 18.30 -0.36
N HIS A 93 -6.45 17.18 -0.66
CA HIS A 93 -7.50 17.11 -1.69
C HIS A 93 -8.89 16.69 -1.20
N SER A 94 -9.04 16.32 0.08
CA SER A 94 -10.34 15.94 0.64
C SER A 94 -11.17 17.15 1.06
N GLY A 95 -10.53 18.21 1.55
CA GLY A 95 -11.18 19.33 2.23
C GLY A 95 -11.89 18.93 3.53
N MET A 96 -11.73 17.67 3.99
CA MET A 96 -12.40 17.15 5.17
C MET A 96 -11.60 17.52 6.42
N PRO A 97 -12.24 18.11 7.44
CA PRO A 97 -11.55 18.41 8.69
C PRO A 97 -11.24 17.11 9.44
N GLU A 98 -10.06 17.03 10.04
CA GLU A 98 -9.74 15.94 10.96
C GLU A 98 -10.57 16.10 12.25
N PRO A 99 -11.27 15.05 12.71
CA PRO A 99 -12.04 15.14 13.94
C PRO A 99 -11.10 15.34 15.15
N ASN A 100 -11.40 16.35 15.97
CA ASN A 100 -10.65 16.65 17.20
C ASN A 100 -10.71 15.51 18.23
N VAL A 101 -11.76 14.68 18.18
CA VAL A 101 -11.95 13.52 19.07
C VAL A 101 -12.31 12.33 18.21
N ARG A 102 -11.55 11.24 18.35
CA ARG A 102 -11.87 9.96 17.73
C ARG A 102 -12.85 9.21 18.63
N GLY A 103 -14.09 9.05 18.15
CA GLY A 103 -15.14 8.31 18.85
C GLY A 103 -15.03 6.79 18.68
N ALA A 104 -15.97 6.07 19.31
CA ALA A 104 -16.10 4.61 19.17
C ALA A 104 -16.37 4.19 17.71
N ASP A 105 -17.11 5.01 16.97
CA ASP A 105 -17.39 4.81 15.55
C ASP A 105 -16.38 5.54 14.64
N PRO A 106 -16.09 4.99 13.45
CA PRO A 106 -15.21 5.64 12.49
C PRO A 106 -15.84 6.93 11.97
N SER A 107 -15.04 7.99 11.90
CA SER A 107 -15.47 9.24 11.29
C SER A 107 -15.62 9.08 9.77
N LEU A 108 -16.35 9.99 9.12
CA LEU A 108 -16.46 9.99 7.66
C LEU A 108 -15.08 10.06 6.97
N LEU A 109 -14.16 10.85 7.53
CA LEU A 109 -12.78 10.94 7.08
C LEU A 109 -12.08 9.58 7.16
N GLU A 110 -12.25 8.88 8.28
CA GLU A 110 -11.65 7.55 8.48
C GLU A 110 -12.24 6.51 7.52
N CYS A 111 -13.56 6.47 7.33
CA CYS A 111 -14.20 5.57 6.37
C CYS A 111 -13.64 5.75 4.96
N HIS A 112 -13.50 7.01 4.54
CA HIS A 112 -12.91 7.36 3.26
C HIS A 112 -11.45 6.93 3.17
N LEU A 113 -10.62 7.33 4.14
CA LEU A 113 -9.20 7.02 4.15
C LEU A 113 -8.94 5.51 4.18
N SER A 114 -9.70 4.73 4.95
CA SER A 114 -9.67 3.26 4.96
C SER A 114 -10.01 2.67 3.59
N SER A 115 -11.00 3.22 2.90
CA SER A 115 -11.37 2.75 1.56
C SER A 115 -10.26 2.99 0.53
N TRP A 116 -9.64 4.18 0.53
CA TRP A 116 -8.52 4.46 -0.37
C TRP A 116 -7.26 3.68 0.00
N PHE A 117 -6.97 3.54 1.29
CA PHE A 117 -5.84 2.75 1.78
C PHE A 117 -5.95 1.30 1.32
N THR A 118 -7.07 0.63 1.61
CA THR A 118 -7.27 -0.77 1.23
C THR A 118 -7.31 -1.01 -0.28
N ARG A 119 -7.74 -0.01 -1.07
CA ARG A 119 -7.69 -0.06 -2.54
C ARG A 119 -6.29 0.21 -3.10
N GLY A 120 -5.49 1.02 -2.42
CA GLY A 120 -4.15 1.40 -2.83
C GLY A 120 -3.06 0.39 -2.45
N LEU A 121 -3.32 -0.50 -1.49
CA LEU A 121 -2.38 -1.53 -1.06
C LEU A 121 -2.00 -2.50 -2.19
N ARG A 122 -0.79 -3.04 -2.11
CA ARG A 122 -0.36 -4.14 -2.99
C ARG A 122 -1.26 -5.36 -2.82
N ASP A 123 -1.51 -6.06 -3.93
CA ASP A 123 -2.43 -7.19 -3.95
C ASP A 123 -2.01 -8.36 -3.05
N ASP A 124 -0.70 -8.60 -2.88
CA ASP A 124 -0.16 -9.62 -1.99
C ASP A 124 -0.52 -9.35 -0.52
N ILE A 125 -0.30 -8.12 -0.08
CA ILE A 125 -0.67 -7.66 1.26
C ILE A 125 -2.18 -7.69 1.44
N MET A 126 -2.94 -7.15 0.47
CA MET A 126 -4.39 -7.12 0.58
C MET A 126 -5.00 -8.53 0.63
N ARG A 127 -4.42 -9.50 -0.09
CA ARG A 127 -4.83 -10.91 0.02
C ARG A 127 -4.52 -11.49 1.41
N GLY A 128 -3.33 -11.23 1.95
CA GLY A 128 -2.97 -11.67 3.30
C GLY A 128 -3.89 -11.07 4.36
N MET A 129 -4.21 -9.77 4.24
CA MET A 129 -5.18 -9.11 5.11
C MET A 129 -6.55 -9.78 5.05
N LYS A 130 -7.10 -9.99 3.84
CA LYS A 130 -8.41 -10.63 3.66
C LYS A 130 -8.46 -12.06 4.20
N ALA A 131 -7.34 -12.78 4.15
CA ALA A 131 -7.26 -14.15 4.63
C ALA A 131 -7.24 -14.24 6.16
N GLY A 132 -6.59 -13.29 6.84
CA GLY A 132 -6.37 -13.36 8.29
C GLY A 132 -7.22 -12.41 9.14
N LEU A 133 -7.79 -11.35 8.57
CA LEU A 133 -8.63 -10.37 9.26
C LEU A 133 -10.11 -10.54 8.90
N VAL A 134 -10.86 -11.19 9.80
CA VAL A 134 -12.33 -11.33 9.69
C VAL A 134 -13.00 -9.98 9.91
N GLY A 135 -13.94 -9.61 9.05
CA GLY A 135 -14.66 -8.33 9.19
C GLY A 135 -13.80 -7.11 8.86
N TRP A 136 -12.74 -7.25 8.06
CA TRP A 136 -11.82 -6.15 7.70
C TRP A 136 -12.50 -4.89 7.16
N LYS A 137 -13.72 -4.99 6.59
CA LYS A 137 -14.48 -3.84 6.09
C LYS A 137 -14.97 -2.90 7.20
N ASP A 138 -15.24 -3.44 8.38
CA ASP A 138 -15.79 -2.71 9.53
C ASP A 138 -14.70 -2.37 10.56
N THR A 139 -13.43 -2.68 10.22
CA THR A 139 -12.28 -2.50 11.09
C THR A 139 -11.77 -1.06 11.06
N ARG A 140 -11.25 -0.57 12.20
CA ARG A 140 -10.67 0.78 12.29
C ARG A 140 -9.42 0.90 11.44
N LEU A 141 -9.15 2.11 10.96
CA LEU A 141 -7.98 2.39 10.12
C LEU A 141 -6.64 2.03 10.80
N ALA A 142 -6.55 2.27 12.11
CA ALA A 142 -5.35 1.95 12.88
C ALA A 142 -5.08 0.44 12.92
N ASP A 143 -6.13 -0.37 13.08
CA ASP A 143 -6.02 -1.82 13.10
C ASP A 143 -5.72 -2.36 11.69
N LEU A 144 -6.35 -1.79 10.65
CA LEU A 144 -6.03 -2.11 9.26
C LEU A 144 -4.55 -1.85 8.94
N LEU A 145 -4.01 -0.70 9.38
CA LEU A 145 -2.61 -0.35 9.17
C LEU A 145 -1.68 -1.33 9.90
N THR A 146 -2.00 -1.65 11.14
CA THR A 146 -1.22 -2.60 11.96
C THR A 146 -1.21 -3.98 11.33
N TYR A 147 -2.36 -4.46 10.87
CA TYR A 147 -2.48 -5.76 10.24
C TYR A 147 -1.79 -5.80 8.87
N ALA A 148 -1.90 -4.74 8.08
CA ALA A 148 -1.20 -4.62 6.80
C ALA A 148 0.33 -4.67 6.99
N MET A 149 0.86 -3.98 8.01
CA MET A 149 2.29 -4.05 8.35
C MET A 149 2.71 -5.45 8.80
N HIS A 150 1.88 -6.14 9.59
CA HIS A 150 2.17 -7.51 9.99
C HIS A 150 2.22 -8.47 8.81
N VAL A 151 1.30 -8.33 7.85
CA VAL A 151 1.31 -9.12 6.62
C VAL A 151 2.55 -8.80 5.77
N GLU A 152 2.95 -7.53 5.69
CA GLU A 152 4.19 -7.14 5.00
C GLU A 152 5.42 -7.81 5.61
N GLU A 153 5.53 -7.83 6.94
CA GLU A 153 6.60 -8.51 7.67
C GLU A 153 6.64 -10.01 7.36
N GLN A 154 5.49 -10.70 7.42
CA GLN A 154 5.39 -12.12 7.07
C GLN A 154 5.82 -12.42 5.63
N LEU A 155 5.49 -11.54 4.68
CA LEU A 155 5.87 -11.70 3.28
C LEU A 155 7.39 -11.54 3.09
N GLU A 156 8.03 -10.61 3.80
CA GLU A 156 9.49 -10.47 3.75
C GLU A 156 10.20 -11.65 4.42
N GLU A 157 9.73 -12.12 5.57
CA GLU A 157 10.26 -13.32 6.23
C GLU A 157 10.17 -14.56 5.32
N ALA A 158 9.04 -14.74 4.62
CA ALA A 158 8.85 -15.84 3.69
C ALA A 158 9.85 -15.77 2.51
N LYS A 159 10.07 -14.59 1.95
CA LYS A 159 11.06 -14.37 0.87
C LYS A 159 12.47 -14.68 1.34
N GLU A 160 12.85 -14.23 2.54
CA GLU A 160 14.16 -14.52 3.10
C GLU A 160 14.35 -16.02 3.35
N ALA A 161 13.33 -16.70 3.86
CA ALA A 161 13.37 -18.14 4.10
C ALA A 161 13.49 -18.93 2.79
N GLU A 162 12.79 -18.51 1.73
CA GLU A 162 12.91 -19.11 0.40
C GLU A 162 14.30 -18.88 -0.20
N ALA A 163 14.84 -17.66 -0.10
CA ALA A 163 16.19 -17.34 -0.55
C ALA A 163 17.26 -18.17 0.19
N LYS A 164 17.12 -18.35 1.51
CA LYS A 164 18.01 -19.20 2.31
C LYS A 164 17.93 -20.67 1.85
N ARG A 165 16.73 -21.21 1.65
CA ARG A 165 16.52 -22.58 1.15
C ARG A 165 17.10 -22.79 -0.25
N ALA A 166 16.92 -21.81 -1.15
CA ALA A 166 17.49 -21.87 -2.49
C ALA A 166 19.03 -21.88 -2.46
N ALA A 167 19.64 -21.02 -1.64
CA ALA A 167 21.09 -20.97 -1.47
C ALA A 167 21.65 -22.26 -0.83
N GLU A 168 20.93 -22.87 0.11
CA GLU A 168 21.31 -24.16 0.69
C GLU A 168 21.20 -25.29 -0.33
N ALA A 169 20.14 -25.32 -1.14
CA ALA A 169 19.97 -26.31 -2.20
C ALA A 169 21.11 -26.22 -3.24
N GLU A 170 21.51 -25.01 -3.63
CA GLU A 170 22.63 -24.80 -4.55
C GLU A 170 23.96 -25.32 -3.98
N LYS A 171 24.24 -25.04 -2.69
CA LYS A 171 25.42 -25.59 -1.98
C LYS A 171 25.40 -27.12 -1.93
N GLN A 172 24.23 -27.73 -1.72
CA GLN A 172 24.08 -29.19 -1.69
C GLN A 172 24.32 -29.83 -3.06
N ILE A 173 23.88 -29.19 -4.14
CA ILE A 173 24.15 -29.66 -5.52
C ILE A 173 25.66 -29.60 -5.78
N PHE A 174 26.29 -28.44 -5.53
CA PHE A 174 27.72 -28.25 -5.74
C PHE A 174 28.59 -29.27 -4.96
N THR A 175 28.23 -29.55 -3.72
CA THR A 175 28.94 -30.54 -2.89
C THR A 175 28.76 -31.97 -3.39
N LYS A 176 27.53 -32.35 -3.81
CA LYS A 176 27.28 -33.66 -4.43
C LYS A 176 28.07 -33.85 -5.71
N ASP A 177 28.16 -32.82 -6.56
CA ASP A 177 28.91 -32.86 -7.81
C ASP A 177 30.42 -33.02 -7.58
N ARG A 178 31.00 -32.31 -6.59
CA ARG A 178 32.40 -32.52 -6.18
C ARG A 178 32.66 -33.94 -5.67
N LEU A 179 31.76 -34.47 -4.85
CA LEU A 179 31.86 -35.84 -4.35
C LEU A 179 31.77 -36.88 -5.47
N ALA A 180 30.88 -36.66 -6.45
CA ALA A 180 30.77 -37.51 -7.63
C ALA A 180 32.03 -37.46 -8.49
N ALA A 181 32.62 -36.27 -8.69
CA ALA A 181 33.87 -36.10 -9.41
C ALA A 181 35.03 -36.84 -8.71
N ALA A 182 35.19 -36.66 -7.40
CA ALA A 182 36.23 -37.33 -6.62
C ALA A 182 36.07 -38.87 -6.64
N LYS A 183 34.83 -39.38 -6.60
CA LYS A 183 34.57 -40.81 -6.74
C LYS A 183 34.96 -41.35 -8.12
N ARG A 184 34.68 -40.60 -9.19
CA ARG A 184 35.08 -40.97 -10.57
C ARG A 184 36.60 -40.99 -10.71
N GLU A 185 37.28 -40.02 -10.15
CA GLU A 185 38.75 -39.95 -10.16
C GLU A 185 39.38 -41.12 -9.40
N LYS A 186 38.86 -41.44 -8.20
CA LYS A 186 39.31 -42.60 -7.42
C LYS A 186 39.05 -43.93 -8.14
N ALA A 187 37.92 -44.05 -8.84
CA ALA A 187 37.61 -45.22 -9.65
C ALA A 187 38.57 -45.38 -10.84
N ARG A 188 38.92 -44.27 -11.51
CA ARG A 188 39.94 -44.26 -12.58
C ARG A 188 41.30 -44.69 -12.05
N ALA A 189 41.77 -44.09 -10.96
CA ALA A 189 43.06 -44.44 -10.34
C ALA A 189 43.12 -45.93 -9.94
N LYS A 190 42.02 -46.49 -9.42
CA LYS A 190 41.93 -47.92 -9.10
C LYS A 190 42.05 -48.79 -10.36
N SER A 191 41.35 -48.43 -11.43
CA SER A 191 41.43 -49.13 -12.72
C SER A 191 42.83 -49.07 -13.32
N ASP A 192 43.52 -47.93 -13.22
CA ASP A 192 44.88 -47.76 -13.75
C ASP A 192 45.88 -48.65 -12.99
N ILE A 193 45.76 -48.73 -11.67
CA ILE A 193 46.58 -49.62 -10.84
C ILE A 193 46.34 -51.09 -11.19
N GLU A 194 45.08 -51.51 -11.36
CA GLU A 194 44.73 -52.88 -11.76
C GLU A 194 45.29 -53.23 -13.14
N LEU A 195 45.25 -52.30 -14.10
CA LEU A 195 45.89 -52.44 -15.41
C LEU A 195 47.41 -52.60 -15.30
N GLN A 196 48.07 -51.77 -14.49
CA GLN A 196 49.52 -51.87 -14.27
C GLN A 196 49.93 -53.21 -13.64
N LEU A 197 49.17 -53.69 -12.65
CA LEU A 197 49.38 -55.01 -12.04
C LEU A 197 49.20 -56.15 -13.04
N ALA A 198 48.15 -56.09 -13.87
CA ALA A 198 47.89 -57.11 -14.90
C ALA A 198 49.01 -57.18 -15.95
N LEU A 199 49.59 -56.04 -16.33
CA LEU A 199 50.76 -55.99 -17.23
C LEU A 199 52.00 -56.60 -16.56
N PHE A 200 52.24 -56.30 -15.27
CA PHE A 200 53.39 -56.85 -14.52
C PHE A 200 53.31 -58.38 -14.32
N THR A 201 52.11 -58.93 -14.13
CA THR A 201 51.91 -60.37 -13.95
C THR A 201 52.02 -61.18 -15.23
N ASN A 202 51.81 -60.57 -16.40
CA ASN A 202 51.99 -61.26 -17.69
C ASN A 202 53.46 -61.37 -18.11
N ASP A 203 54.32 -60.44 -17.67
CA ASP A 203 55.77 -60.50 -17.94
C ASP A 203 56.51 -61.55 -17.09
N SER A 204 55.91 -62.05 -16.02
CA SER A 204 56.54 -63.02 -15.11
C SER A 204 56.35 -64.50 -15.50
N CYS A 205 55.63 -64.80 -16.58
CA CYS A 205 55.41 -66.18 -17.07
C CYS A 205 56.28 -66.59 -18.28
N LEU A 206 57.28 -65.80 -18.69
CA LEU A 206 58.23 -66.17 -19.76
C LEU A 206 59.59 -66.68 -19.28
N GLY A 207 59.75 -66.94 -17.98
CA GLY A 207 61.03 -67.31 -17.38
C GLY A 207 61.03 -68.68 -16.71
N SER A 208 60.81 -69.77 -17.46
CA SER A 208 61.22 -71.11 -17.00
C SER A 208 61.56 -72.00 -18.20
N CYS A 209 62.87 -72.13 -18.46
CA CYS A 209 63.48 -73.23 -19.23
C CYS A 209 63.06 -74.59 -18.62
N PRO A 210 63.19 -75.73 -19.34
CA PRO A 210 64.48 -76.44 -19.29
C PRO A 210 64.79 -77.37 -20.49
N THR A 211 65.99 -77.98 -20.45
CA THR A 211 66.47 -79.22 -21.16
C THR A 211 66.66 -79.10 -22.69
N ASP A 212 67.69 -79.62 -23.38
CA ASP A 212 68.62 -80.75 -23.17
C ASP A 212 69.84 -80.64 -24.13
N CYS A 213 70.90 -81.43 -23.83
CA CYS A 213 72.11 -81.78 -24.63
C CYS A 213 73.31 -80.81 -24.68
#